data_AF-A0A3P7LT23-F1
#
_entry.id   AF-A0A3P7LT23-F1
#
_cell.length_a   1.000
_cell.length_b   1.000
_cell.length_c   1.000
_cell.angle_alpha   90.00
_cell.angle_beta   90.00
_cell.angle_gamma   90.00
#
_symmetry.space_group_name_H-M   'P 1'
#
loop_
_entity.id
_entity.type
_entity.pdbx_description
1 polymer ?
#
loop_
_entity_poly.entity_id
_entity_poly.type
_entity_poly.pdbx_seq_one_letter_code
_entity_poly.pdbx_strand_id
1 'polypeptide(L)'
;MPIGLSDVPGEAMVKIYCPRCQDVYAPKSTRHHHTDGAYFGTGFPHMLFLVHPEYRPKRAPKHFVARLYGFKVHPLAYQMQYQAAANFNVPLRSSGFGKR
;
A
#
# COMPACT_ATOMS: atom_id res chain seq x y z
N MET A 1 -10.60 8.58 5.15
CA MET A 1 -10.76 8.91 6.58
C MET A 1 -9.46 8.62 7.29
N PRO A 2 -9.04 9.40 8.29
CA PRO A 2 -7.84 9.07 9.06
C PRO A 2 -8.02 7.75 9.83
N ILE A 3 -6.94 6.99 10.00
CA ILE A 3 -6.92 5.73 10.76
C ILE A 3 -5.51 5.54 11.35
N GLY A 4 -5.43 5.01 12.57
CA GLY A 4 -4.19 4.50 13.16
C GLY A 4 -3.94 3.05 12.77
N LEU A 5 -2.69 2.65 12.56
CA LEU A 5 -2.33 1.23 12.42
C LEU A 5 -2.07 0.54 13.77
N SER A 6 -1.88 1.34 14.82
CA SER A 6 -1.75 0.93 16.20
C SER A 6 -2.45 1.96 17.08
N ASP A 7 -2.93 1.51 18.25
CA ASP A 7 -3.47 2.35 19.31
C ASP A 7 -2.38 2.77 20.33
N VAL A 8 -1.14 2.29 20.14
CA VAL A 8 0.02 2.64 20.99
C VAL A 8 0.74 3.87 20.38
N PRO A 9 0.90 4.96 21.15
CA PRO A 9 1.64 6.13 20.68
C PRO A 9 3.08 5.81 20.27
N GLY A 10 3.53 6.42 19.18
CA GLY A 10 4.89 6.27 18.64
C GLY A 10 5.12 5.06 17.74
N GLU A 11 4.19 4.10 17.66
CA GLU A 11 4.38 2.91 16.82
C GLU A 11 4.15 3.18 15.33
N ALA A 12 3.13 3.99 14.99
CA ALA A 12 2.78 4.26 13.61
C ALA A 12 2.14 5.64 13.42
N MET A 13 2.53 6.31 12.34
CA MET A 13 1.93 7.58 11.92
C MET A 13 0.56 7.35 11.27
N VAL A 14 -0.27 8.39 11.28
CA VAL A 14 -1.63 8.37 10.71
C VAL A 14 -1.63 7.92 9.24
N LYS A 15 -2.61 7.10 8.90
CA LYS A 15 -2.89 6.68 7.53
C LYS A 15 -4.28 7.12 7.10
N ILE A 16 -4.59 6.95 5.83
CA ILE A 16 -5.89 7.27 5.25
C ILE A 16 -6.57 5.98 4.80
N TYR A 17 -7.65 5.61 5.49
CA TYR A 17 -8.57 4.55 5.06
C TYR A 17 -9.47 5.04 3.92
N CYS A 18 -9.56 4.24 2.85
CA CYS A 18 -10.50 4.46 1.76
C CYS A 18 -11.68 3.48 1.88
N PRO A 19 -12.92 3.95 2.12
CA PRO A 19 -14.07 3.06 2.27
C PRO A 19 -14.52 2.38 0.97
N ARG A 20 -14.03 2.82 -0.19
CA ARG A 20 -14.40 2.27 -1.49
C ARG A 20 -13.61 1.02 -1.85
N CYS A 21 -12.29 1.04 -1.68
CA CYS A 21 -11.43 -0.11 -1.91
C CYS A 21 -11.13 -0.91 -0.62
N GLN A 22 -11.52 -0.37 0.55
CA GLN A 22 -11.31 -0.99 1.85
C GLN A 22 -9.83 -1.22 2.19
N ASP A 23 -9.01 -0.23 1.86
CA ASP A 23 -7.56 -0.30 1.96
C ASP A 23 -6.99 1.01 2.54
N VAL A 24 -5.74 0.95 3.01
CA VAL A 24 -5.08 1.99 3.81
C VAL A 24 -3.90 2.59 3.06
N TYR A 25 -3.84 3.92 3.00
CA TYR A 25 -2.85 4.66 2.21
C TYR A 25 -2.06 5.66 3.04
N ALA A 26 -0.84 5.98 2.61
CA ALA A 26 -0.08 7.08 3.17
C ALA A 26 -0.73 8.44 2.82
N PRO A 27 -0.77 9.42 3.73
CA PRO A 27 -1.19 10.77 3.41
C PRO A 27 -0.33 11.37 2.29
N LYS A 28 -0.95 11.97 1.28
CA LYS A 28 -0.24 12.56 0.13
C LYS A 28 0.67 13.73 0.52
N SER A 29 0.20 14.58 1.43
CA SER A 29 0.95 15.75 1.89
C SER A 29 1.85 15.38 3.06
N THR A 30 3.12 15.80 2.98
CA THR A 30 4.15 15.60 4.00
C THR A 30 3.80 16.26 5.34
N ARG A 31 2.91 17.26 5.35
CA ARG A 31 2.48 17.94 6.58
C ARG A 31 1.83 17.02 7.61
N HIS A 32 1.29 15.87 7.19
CA HIS A 32 0.66 14.88 8.08
C HIS A 32 1.55 13.66 8.35
N HIS A 33 2.79 13.63 7.84
CA HIS A 33 3.68 12.46 8.00
C HIS A 33 4.17 12.27 9.43
N HIS A 34 4.12 13.33 10.25
CA HIS A 34 4.57 13.31 11.65
C HIS A 34 3.41 13.35 12.65
N THR A 35 2.18 13.10 12.19
CA THR A 35 1.03 13.00 13.08
C THR A 35 0.86 11.55 13.51
N ASP A 36 0.84 11.30 14.82
CA ASP A 36 0.66 9.97 15.39
C ASP A 36 -0.71 9.39 15.01
N GLY A 37 -0.73 8.12 14.59
CA GLY A 37 -1.95 7.41 14.23
C GLY A 37 -2.80 7.02 15.45
N ALA A 38 -2.18 6.83 16.62
CA ALA A 38 -2.87 6.44 17.85
C ALA A 38 -3.92 7.47 18.29
N TYR A 39 -3.76 8.74 17.91
CA TYR A 39 -4.75 9.80 18.19
C TYR A 39 -6.07 9.63 17.45
N PHE A 40 -6.09 8.84 16.37
CA PHE A 40 -7.30 8.52 15.61
C PHE A 40 -7.86 7.14 15.96
N GLY A 41 -6.99 6.25 16.43
CA GLY A 41 -7.32 4.86 16.75
C GLY A 41 -7.47 3.97 15.51
N THR A 42 -7.39 2.66 15.76
CA THR A 42 -7.54 1.61 14.74
C THR A 42 -8.99 1.43 14.29
N GLY A 43 -9.96 1.71 15.18
CA GLY A 43 -11.38 1.44 14.97
C GLY A 43 -12.20 2.56 14.32
N PHE A 44 -11.69 3.80 14.23
CA PHE A 44 -12.52 4.97 13.90
C PHE A 44 -13.32 4.83 12.60
N PRO A 45 -12.72 4.50 11.43
CA PRO A 45 -13.50 4.35 10.21
C PRO A 45 -14.49 3.19 10.26
N HIS A 46 -14.14 2.11 10.97
CA HIS A 46 -15.01 0.94 11.10
C HIS A 46 -16.25 1.25 11.92
N MET A 47 -16.08 1.94 13.06
CA MET A 47 -17.19 2.37 13.90
C MET A 47 -18.09 3.38 13.18
N LEU A 48 -17.52 4.30 12.38
CA LEU A 48 -18.31 5.24 11.60
C LEU A 48 -19.28 4.52 10.64
N PHE A 49 -18.83 3.50 9.92
CA PHE A 49 -19.69 2.73 9.01
C PHE A 49 -20.54 1.65 9.70
N LEU A 50 -20.33 1.42 11.00
CA LEU A 50 -21.23 0.63 11.83
C LEU A 50 -22.45 1.48 12.25
N VAL A 51 -22.21 2.73 12.66
CA VAL A 51 -23.26 3.68 13.07
C VAL A 51 -24.00 4.27 11.87
N HIS A 52 -23.29 4.55 10.78
CA HIS A 52 -23.84 5.14 9.55
C HIS A 52 -23.55 4.27 8.31
N PRO A 53 -24.28 3.15 8.13
CA PRO A 53 -24.10 2.26 6.97
C PRO A 53 -24.38 2.94 5.62
N GLU A 54 -25.23 3.97 5.60
CA GLU A 54 -25.64 4.74 4.41
C GLU A 54 -24.48 5.47 3.71
N TYR A 55 -23.41 5.81 4.45
CA TYR A 55 -22.23 6.44 3.86
C TYR A 55 -21.26 5.45 3.22
N ARG A 56 -21.50 4.14 3.32
CA ARG A 56 -20.63 3.12 2.73
C ARG A 56 -20.75 3.14 1.20
N PRO A 57 -19.69 3.52 0.46
CA PRO A 57 -19.74 3.56 -0.99
C PRO A 57 -19.83 2.15 -1.58
N LYS A 58 -20.48 2.03 -2.74
CA LYS A 58 -20.43 0.81 -3.55
C LYS A 58 -19.00 0.57 -4.02
N ARG A 59 -18.59 -0.71 -4.10
CA ARG A 59 -17.28 -1.11 -4.64
C ARG A 59 -17.13 -0.64 -6.08
N ALA A 60 -15.89 -0.36 -6.48
CA ALA A 60 -15.60 0.06 -7.85
C ALA A 60 -16.00 -1.06 -8.84
N PRO A 61 -16.80 -0.75 -9.89
CA PRO A 61 -17.27 -1.75 -10.84
C PRO A 61 -16.17 -2.23 -11.80
N LYS A 62 -15.12 -1.42 -11.98
CA LYS A 62 -14.00 -1.70 -12.89
C LYS A 62 -12.72 -1.76 -12.07
N HIS A 63 -11.97 -2.84 -12.25
CA HIS A 63 -10.61 -2.98 -11.75
C HIS A 63 -9.63 -2.71 -12.88
N PHE A 64 -8.39 -2.36 -12.52
CA PHE A 64 -7.32 -2.22 -13.49
C PHE A 64 -7.04 -3.57 -14.17
N VAL A 65 -6.94 -3.56 -15.51
CA VAL A 65 -6.58 -4.74 -16.30
C VAL A 65 -5.28 -4.41 -17.04
N ALA A 66 -4.18 -5.04 -16.61
CA ALA A 66 -2.87 -4.87 -17.25
C ALA A 66 -2.91 -5.36 -18.71
N ARG A 67 -2.52 -4.49 -19.63
CA ARG A 67 -2.44 -4.80 -21.07
C ARG A 67 -1.12 -4.34 -21.66
N LEU A 68 -0.54 -5.16 -22.53
CA LEU A 68 0.63 -4.84 -23.34
C LEU A 68 0.29 -5.09 -24.81
N TYR A 69 0.46 -4.07 -25.65
CA TYR A 69 0.01 -4.09 -27.06
C TYR A 69 -1.45 -4.56 -27.25
N GLY A 70 -2.33 -4.23 -26.29
CA GLY A 70 -3.75 -4.60 -26.32
C GLY A 70 -4.08 -5.97 -25.72
N PHE A 71 -3.09 -6.86 -25.57
CA PHE A 71 -3.26 -8.18 -24.96
C PHE A 71 -3.20 -8.12 -23.44
N LYS A 72 -4.03 -8.93 -22.76
CA LYS A 72 -4.00 -9.04 -21.30
C LYS A 72 -2.76 -9.82 -20.87
N VAL A 73 -2.12 -9.37 -19.79
CA VAL A 73 -1.03 -10.15 -19.16
C VAL A 73 -1.65 -11.34 -18.42
N HIS A 74 -1.19 -12.55 -18.74
CA HIS A 74 -1.66 -13.77 -18.08
C HIS A 74 -1.14 -13.85 -16.63
N PRO A 75 -1.93 -14.28 -15.63
CA PRO A 75 -1.51 -14.34 -14.23
C PRO A 75 -0.20 -15.11 -13.99
N LEU A 76 0.03 -16.20 -14.73
CA LEU A 76 1.25 -17.00 -14.64
C LEU A 76 2.53 -16.20 -14.97
N ALA A 77 2.43 -15.17 -15.82
CA ALA A 77 3.59 -14.35 -16.18
C ALA A 77 4.19 -13.63 -14.95
N TYR A 78 3.35 -13.22 -14.00
CA TYR A 78 3.83 -12.60 -12.76
C TYR A 78 4.61 -13.61 -11.90
N GLN A 79 4.13 -14.85 -11.78
CA GLN A 79 4.83 -15.88 -11.03
C GLN A 79 6.20 -16.21 -11.63
N MET A 80 6.28 -16.35 -12.95
CA MET A 80 7.56 -16.58 -13.65
C MET A 80 8.53 -15.41 -13.43
N GLN A 81 8.02 -14.17 -13.49
CA GLN A 81 8.83 -12.97 -13.25
C GLN A 81 9.39 -12.94 -11.81
N TYR A 82 8.57 -13.26 -10.80
CA TYR A 82 9.02 -13.30 -9.40
C TYR A 82 10.10 -14.37 -9.19
N GLN A 83 9.95 -15.55 -9.78
CA GLN A 83 10.96 -16.61 -9.70
C GLN A 83 12.27 -16.22 -10.40
N ALA A 84 12.20 -15.63 -11.58
CA ALA A 84 13.38 -15.15 -12.30
C ALA A 84 14.12 -14.05 -11.52
N ALA A 85 13.39 -13.12 -10.90
CA ALA A 85 13.98 -12.07 -10.06
C ALA A 85 14.65 -12.65 -8.80
N ALA A 86 14.03 -13.64 -8.16
CA ALA A 86 14.61 -14.32 -6.99
C ALA A 86 15.89 -15.11 -7.35
N ASN A 87 15.94 -15.68 -8.55
CA ASN A 87 17.08 -16.46 -9.03
C ASN A 87 18.22 -15.58 -9.61
N PHE A 88 17.99 -14.28 -9.76
CA PHE A 88 18.97 -13.36 -10.33
C PHE A 88 20.10 -13.06 -9.33
N ASN A 89 21.15 -13.88 -9.37
CA ASN A 89 22.41 -13.57 -8.68
C ASN A 89 23.14 -12.45 -9.43
N VAL A 90 23.22 -11.28 -8.81
CA VAL A 90 24.08 -10.18 -9.28
C VAL A 90 25.54 -10.68 -9.25
N PRO A 91 26.28 -10.72 -10.38
CA PRO A 91 27.71 -10.95 -10.32
C PRO A 91 28.32 -9.80 -9.53
N LEU A 92 28.99 -10.12 -8.42
CA LEU A 92 29.76 -9.16 -7.64
C LEU A 92 30.67 -8.40 -8.63
N ARG A 93 30.38 -7.13 -8.91
CA ARG A 93 31.32 -6.30 -9.66
C ARG A 93 32.60 -6.27 -8.84
N SER A 94 33.66 -6.89 -9.34
CA SER A 94 35.00 -6.80 -8.77
C SER A 94 35.43 -5.33 -8.82
N SER A 95 35.18 -4.58 -7.76
CA SER A 95 35.73 -3.24 -7.57
C SER A 95 37.23 -3.38 -7.30
N GLY A 96 38.00 -3.60 -8.36
CA GLY A 96 39.41 -3.29 -8.40
C GLY A 96 39.56 -1.77 -8.38
N PHE A 97 39.56 -1.18 -7.19
CA PHE A 97 40.02 0.19 -7.00
C PHE A 97 41.50 0.12 -6.58
N GLY A 98 42.37 0.41 -7.56
CA GLY A 98 43.80 0.52 -7.35
C GLY A 98 44.11 1.61 -6.33
N LYS A 99 44.99 1.27 -5.39
CA LYS A 99 45.67 2.23 -4.52
C LYS A 99 46.48 3.19 -5.41
N ARG A 100 46.26 4.48 -5.26
CA ARG A 100 47.26 5.54 -5.45
C ARG A 100 47.22 6.42 -4.22
#